data_AF-X1H7Y8-F1
#
_entry.id   AF-X1H7Y8-F1
#
_cell.length_a   1.000
_cell.length_b   1.000
_cell.length_c   1.000
_cell.angle_alpha   90.00
_cell.angle_beta   90.00
_cell.angle_gamma   90.00
#
_symmetry.space_group_name_H-M   'P 1'
#
loop_
_entity.id
_entity.type
_entity.pdbx_description
1 polymer ?
#
loop_
_entity_poly.entity_id
_entity_poly.type
_entity_poly.pdbx_seq_one_letter_code
_entity_poly.pdbx_strand_id
1 'polypeptide(L)'
;MRVGDVFVTSYQTGPFVADEIFRDCDCPEYLDWINNYEDAKPSKKHIHIVCHDLNGRKNCKSYVYGYDEETLTSVWDDDSLSIIGNKTVQAELF
;
A
#
# COMPACT_ATOMS: atom_id res chain seq x y z
N MET A 1 -4.75 -7.27 3.95
CA MET A 1 -5.07 -6.60 2.67
C MET A 1 -5.12 -7.60 1.52
N ARG A 2 -6.03 -7.44 0.56
CA ARG A 2 -6.18 -8.23 -0.67
C ARG A 2 -6.46 -7.33 -1.88
N VAL A 3 -6.16 -7.83 -3.09
CA VAL A 3 -6.55 -7.15 -4.33
C VAL A 3 -8.07 -6.99 -4.37
N GLY A 4 -8.54 -5.81 -4.77
CA GLY A 4 -9.93 -5.39 -4.75
C GLY A 4 -10.39 -4.74 -3.43
N ASP A 5 -9.62 -4.84 -2.34
CA ASP A 5 -9.98 -4.13 -1.11
C ASP A 5 -10.01 -2.62 -1.33
N VAL A 6 -10.99 -1.96 -0.72
CA VAL A 6 -11.11 -0.50 -0.67
C VAL A 6 -10.60 -0.05 0.68
N PHE A 7 -9.64 0.88 0.69
CA PHE A 7 -9.00 1.34 1.91
C PHE A 7 -8.81 2.86 1.97
N VAL A 8 -8.62 3.36 3.18
CA VAL A 8 -8.25 4.75 3.48
C VAL A 8 -7.01 4.77 4.36
N THR A 9 -6.27 5.87 4.31
CA THR A 9 -5.08 6.09 5.15
C THR A 9 -5.45 6.86 6.42
N SER A 10 -4.71 6.65 7.51
CA SER A 10 -4.82 7.41 8.77
C SER A 10 -4.74 8.92 8.56
N TYR A 11 -3.92 9.38 7.62
CA TYR A 11 -3.76 10.78 7.20
C TYR A 11 -4.84 11.28 6.22
N GLN A 12 -6.02 10.66 6.25
CA GLN A 12 -7.25 11.12 5.58
C GLN A 12 -7.16 11.19 4.04
N THR A 13 -6.41 10.28 3.42
CA THR A 13 -6.41 10.13 1.96
C THR A 13 -7.14 8.86 1.51
N GLY A 14 -7.64 8.89 0.28
CA GLY A 14 -8.51 7.86 -0.30
C GLY A 14 -9.97 8.31 -0.41
N PRO A 15 -10.91 7.39 -0.61
CA PRO A 15 -10.73 5.94 -0.69
C PRO A 15 -9.96 5.46 -1.94
N PHE A 16 -9.11 4.47 -1.76
CA PHE A 16 -8.35 3.81 -2.82
C PHE A 16 -8.78 2.35 -2.99
N VAL A 17 -8.62 1.81 -4.19
CA VAL A 17 -8.80 0.38 -4.49
C VAL A 17 -7.43 -0.26 -4.69
N ALA A 18 -7.14 -1.36 -3.98
CA ALA A 18 -5.91 -2.12 -4.15
C ALA A 18 -5.95 -2.92 -5.47
N ASP A 19 -5.06 -2.58 -6.40
CA ASP A 19 -4.95 -3.23 -7.71
C ASP A 19 -3.93 -4.38 -7.69
N GLU A 20 -2.77 -4.13 -7.10
CA GLU A 20 -1.65 -5.08 -7.03
C GLU A 20 -1.02 -5.00 -5.64
N ILE A 21 -0.56 -6.14 -5.11
CA ILE A 21 0.08 -6.22 -3.80
C ILE A 21 1.37 -7.02 -3.92
N PHE A 22 2.49 -6.38 -3.62
CA PHE A 22 3.79 -7.02 -3.45
C PHE A 22 3.94 -7.38 -1.97
N ARG A 23 4.32 -8.62 -1.68
CA ARG A 23 4.38 -9.19 -0.33
C ARG A 23 5.79 -9.63 0.01
N ASP A 24 6.03 -9.84 1.31
CA ASP A 24 7.31 -10.30 1.85
C ASP A 24 8.49 -9.36 1.54
N CYS A 25 8.20 -8.06 1.35
CA CYS A 25 9.20 -7.04 1.09
C CYS A 25 9.93 -6.66 2.37
N ASP A 26 11.25 -6.46 2.28
CA ASP A 26 12.14 -6.02 3.35
C ASP A 26 13.02 -4.84 2.91
N CYS A 27 12.61 -4.13 1.87
CA CYS A 27 13.38 -2.99 1.38
C CYS A 27 13.56 -1.94 2.50
N PRO A 28 14.69 -1.23 2.52
CA PRO A 28 14.88 -0.13 3.45
C PRO A 28 13.82 0.96 3.26
N GLU A 29 13.66 1.84 4.25
CA GLU A 29 12.89 3.06 4.05
C GLU A 29 13.43 3.81 2.82
N TYR A 30 12.55 4.27 1.94
CA TYR A 30 12.95 4.88 0.67
C TYR A 30 13.94 6.06 0.86
N LEU A 31 13.73 6.86 1.91
CA LEU A 31 14.61 7.98 2.24
C LEU A 31 15.99 7.51 2.73
N ASP A 32 16.03 6.48 3.58
CA ASP A 32 17.30 5.87 4.01
C ASP A 32 18.05 5.28 2.82
N TRP A 33 17.34 4.64 1.89
CA TRP A 33 17.91 4.07 0.68
C TRP A 33 18.53 5.13 -0.24
N ILE A 34 17.85 6.27 -0.43
CA ILE A 34 18.40 7.38 -1.23
C ILE A 34 19.61 8.02 -0.54
N ASN A 35 19.51 8.26 0.76
CA ASN A 35 20.50 9.05 1.49
C ASN A 35 21.76 8.24 1.82
N ASN A 36 21.62 6.95 2.10
CA ASN A 36 22.68 6.09 2.62
C ASN A 36 22.61 4.68 2.01
N TYR A 37 22.57 4.58 0.68
CA TYR A 37 22.39 3.33 -0.07
C TYR A 37 23.22 2.14 0.44
N GLU A 38 24.46 2.36 0.85
CA GLU A 38 25.36 1.29 1.34
C GLU A 38 25.06 0.83 2.78
N ASP A 39 24.44 1.67 3.60
CA ASP A 39 24.15 1.42 5.02
C ASP A 39 22.65 1.27 5.33
N ALA A 40 21.79 1.40 4.32
CA ALA A 40 20.35 1.32 4.45
C ALA A 40 19.94 -0.09 4.92
N LYS A 41 19.54 -0.19 6.19
CA LYS A 41 19.20 -1.48 6.79
C LYS A 41 17.87 -2.00 6.23
N PRO A 42 17.75 -3.32 6.02
CA PRO A 42 16.46 -3.92 5.68
C PRO A 42 15.40 -3.59 6.72
N SER A 43 14.20 -3.25 6.27
CA SER A 43 13.07 -2.97 7.15
C SER A 43 12.44 -4.26 7.66
N LYS A 44 11.50 -4.14 8.60
CA LYS A 44 10.59 -5.26 8.93
C LYS A 44 9.83 -5.70 7.67
N LYS A 45 9.45 -6.98 7.62
CA LYS A 45 8.64 -7.51 6.52
C LYS A 45 7.35 -6.72 6.36
N HIS A 46 7.04 -6.35 5.12
CA HIS A 46 5.90 -5.49 4.79
C HIS A 46 5.38 -5.74 3.37
N ILE A 47 4.30 -5.05 3.02
CA ILE A 47 3.69 -5.06 1.69
C ILE A 47 3.82 -3.69 1.01
N HIS A 48 3.81 -3.72 -0.32
CA HIS A 48 3.58 -2.56 -1.17
C HIS A 48 2.29 -2.74 -1.96
N ILE A 49 1.52 -1.69 -2.10
CA ILE A 49 0.20 -1.70 -2.74
C ILE A 49 0.23 -0.70 -3.89
N VAL A 50 -0.10 -1.18 -5.08
CA VAL A 50 -0.47 -0.32 -6.21
C VAL A 50 -1.97 -0.14 -6.15
N CYS A 51 -2.44 1.09 -6.22
CA CYS A 51 -3.85 1.41 -6.06
C CYS A 51 -4.31 2.55 -6.96
N HIS A 52 -5.62 2.71 -7.12
CA HIS A 52 -6.21 3.88 -7.77
C HIS A 52 -7.29 4.52 -6.88
N ASP A 53 -7.54 5.80 -7.10
CA ASP A 53 -8.61 6.55 -6.43
C ASP A 53 -9.97 5.98 -6.83
N LEU A 54 -10.76 5.53 -5.86
CA LEU A 54 -12.09 4.94 -6.11
C LEU A 54 -13.05 5.94 -6.78
N ASN A 55 -12.91 7.23 -6.48
CA ASN A 55 -13.74 8.29 -7.02
C ASN A 55 -13.22 8.82 -8.37
N GLY A 56 -12.14 8.24 -8.92
CA GLY A 56 -11.57 8.65 -10.19
C GLY A 56 -10.99 10.06 -10.20
N ARG A 57 -10.66 10.63 -9.03
CA ARG A 57 -10.09 12.00 -8.95
C ARG A 57 -8.70 12.10 -9.56
N LYS A 58 -7.97 10.99 -9.56
CA LYS A 58 -6.68 10.81 -10.22
C LYS A 58 -6.78 9.60 -11.14
N ASN A 59 -6.63 9.81 -12.44
CA ASN A 59 -6.60 8.74 -13.45
C ASN A 59 -5.27 7.97 -13.49
N CYS A 60 -4.48 8.01 -12.41
CA CYS A 60 -3.18 7.39 -12.32
C CYS A 60 -3.09 6.41 -11.15
N LYS A 61 -2.31 5.35 -11.34
CA LYS A 61 -1.91 4.45 -10.27
C LYS A 61 -1.08 5.23 -9.24
N SER A 62 -1.47 5.09 -7.99
CA SER A 62 -0.75 5.54 -6.80
C SER A 62 -0.09 4.34 -6.15
N TYR A 63 0.92 4.60 -5.33
CA TYR A 63 1.67 3.56 -4.67
C TYR A 63 1.73 3.87 -3.18
N VAL A 64 1.45 2.85 -2.38
CA VAL A 64 1.40 2.88 -0.92
C VAL A 64 2.36 1.80 -0.44
N TYR A 65 3.36 2.17 0.36
CA TYR A 65 4.51 1.32 0.66
C TYR A 65 4.68 1.15 2.17
N GLY A 66 5.26 0.02 2.59
CA GLY A 66 5.81 -0.08 3.95
C GLY A 66 4.81 -0.43 5.03
N TYR A 67 3.74 -1.17 4.70
CA TYR A 67 2.74 -1.57 5.70
C TYR A 67 2.89 -3.03 6.08
N ASP A 68 2.79 -3.33 7.37
CA ASP A 68 2.75 -4.70 7.87
C ASP A 68 1.48 -5.42 7.36
N GLU A 69 1.63 -6.68 6.96
CA GLU A 69 0.54 -7.41 6.29
C GLU A 69 -0.65 -7.71 7.22
N GLU A 70 -0.37 -7.98 8.49
CA GLU A 70 -1.36 -8.42 9.48
C GLU A 70 -2.07 -7.22 10.12
N THR A 71 -1.30 -6.21 10.51
CA THR A 71 -1.77 -5.05 11.27
C THR A 71 -2.17 -3.89 10.38
N LEU A 72 -1.65 -3.81 9.14
CA LEU A 72 -1.79 -2.66 8.24
C LEU A 72 -1.28 -1.35 8.84
N THR A 73 -0.36 -1.44 9.81
CA THR A 73 0.39 -0.31 10.34
C THR A 73 1.69 -0.17 9.56
N SER A 74 2.13 1.07 9.36
CA SER A 74 3.42 1.38 8.78
C SER A 74 4.56 0.76 9.61
N VAL A 75 5.60 0.29 8.93
CA VAL A 75 6.78 -0.25 9.61
C VAL A 75 7.78 0.84 10.01
N TRP A 76 7.55 2.09 9.60
CA TRP A 76 8.45 3.23 9.82
C TRP A 76 7.86 4.32 10.71
N ASP A 77 6.53 4.46 10.75
CA ASP A 77 5.83 5.52 11.50
C ASP A 77 4.50 5.03 12.08
N ASP A 78 3.70 5.96 12.62
CA ASP A 78 2.40 5.68 13.24
C ASP A 78 1.24 5.61 12.23
N ASP A 79 1.51 5.62 10.93
CA ASP A 79 0.45 5.56 9.93
C ASP A 79 -0.17 4.17 9.82
N SER A 80 -1.43 4.13 9.38
CA SER A 80 -2.15 2.88 9.20
C SER A 80 -3.13 2.93 8.05
N LEU A 81 -3.50 1.75 7.54
CA LEU A 81 -4.53 1.57 6.53
C LEU A 81 -5.75 0.93 7.16
N SER A 82 -6.91 1.47 6.84
CA SER A 82 -8.20 0.90 7.24
C SER A 82 -8.95 0.41 6.01
N ILE A 83 -9.26 -0.88 5.97
CA ILE A 83 -10.11 -1.47 4.94
C ILE A 83 -11.55 -1.09 5.23
N ILE A 84 -12.21 -0.44 4.28
CA ILE A 84 -13.58 0.06 4.40
C ILE A 84 -14.56 -0.66 3.46
N GLY A 85 -14.08 -1.56 2.61
CA GLY A 85 -14.90 -2.34 1.70
C GLY A 85 -14.09 -3.23 0.77
N ASN A 86 -14.77 -3.87 -0.18
CA ASN A 86 -14.15 -4.67 -1.24
C ASN A 86 -14.91 -4.43 -2.55
N LYS A 87 -14.19 -4.07 -3.60
CA LYS A 87 -14.70 -3.99 -4.97
C LYS A 87 -14.49 -5.36 -5.58
N THR A 88 -15.55 -6.14 -5.66
CA THR A 88 -15.53 -7.40 -6.41
C THR A 88 -15.22 -7.07 -7.86
N VAL A 89 -14.02 -7.46 -8.34
CA VAL A 89 -13.71 -7.41 -9.76
C VAL A 89 -14.64 -8.43 -10.42
N GLN A 90 -15.71 -7.98 -11.07
CA GLN A 90 -16.45 -8.82 -12.00
C GLN A 90 -15.46 -9.18 -13.11
N ALA A 91 -14.92 -10.40 -13.04
CA ALA A 91 -14.25 -10.99 -14.19
C ALA A 91 -15.31 -11.10 -15.29
N GLU A 92 -15.25 -10.20 -16.27
CA GLU A 92 -16.02 -10.34 -17.49
C GLU A 92 -15.51 -11.60 -18.20
N LEU A 93 -16.30 -12.67 -18.13
CA LEU A 93 -16.16 -13.84 -18.99
C LEU A 93 -16.56 -13.42 -20.40
N PHE A 94 -15.57 -13.23 -21.27
CA PHE A 94 -15.73 -13.21 -22.72
C PHE A 94 -15.13 -14.49 -23.33
#